data_AF-F5L834-F1
#
_entry.id   AF-F5L834-F1
#
_cell.length_a   1.000
_cell.length_b   1.000
_cell.length_c   1.000
_cell.angle_alpha   90.00
_cell.angle_beta   90.00
_cell.angle_gamma   90.00
#
_symmetry.space_group_name_H-M   'P 1'
#
loop_
_entity.id
_entity.type
_entity.pdbx_description
1 polymer ?
#
loop_
_entity_poly.entity_id
_entity_poly.type
_entity_poly.pdbx_seq_one_letter_code
_entity_poly.pdbx_strand_id
1 'polypeptide(L)'
;MSIVPNSSASDQQLLSRVDRFFKEQRIGSLLKKSNFVKECGWTCLALFKFLFLLVFSKKNLYQALQKKDALNLPGKDTVYRFL
;
A
#
# COMPACT_ATOMS: atom_id res chain seq x y z
N MET A 1 14.49 5.69 30.12
CA MET A 1 13.98 4.69 29.15
C MET A 1 12.89 5.34 28.33
N SER A 2 13.13 5.57 27.04
CA SER A 2 12.09 6.12 26.15
C SER A 2 11.30 4.95 25.56
N ILE A 3 10.03 4.83 25.95
CA ILE A 3 9.08 3.85 25.41
C ILE A 3 8.54 4.44 24.09
N VAL A 4 9.39 4.63 23.10
CA VAL A 4 8.93 4.95 21.75
C VAL A 4 8.66 3.62 21.06
N PRO A 5 7.44 3.36 20.57
CA PRO A 5 7.15 2.11 19.89
C PRO A 5 8.01 2.02 18.63
N ASN A 6 8.60 0.84 18.40
CA ASN A 6 9.32 0.43 17.19
C ASN A 6 8.39 0.32 15.94
N SER A 7 7.52 1.30 15.76
CA SER A 7 6.45 1.32 14.75
C SER A 7 6.97 1.34 13.32
N SER A 8 8.19 1.86 13.10
CA SER A 8 8.82 1.88 11.78
C SER A 8 9.35 0.51 11.33
N ALA A 9 9.98 -0.26 12.22
CA ALA A 9 10.52 -1.58 11.85
C ALA A 9 9.40 -2.61 11.61
N SER A 10 8.31 -2.53 12.38
CA SER A 10 7.12 -3.35 12.16
C SER A 10 6.41 -3.01 10.84
N ASP A 11 6.31 -1.74 10.48
CA ASP A 11 5.78 -1.30 9.17
C ASP A 11 6.63 -1.84 8.01
N GLN A 12 7.97 -1.84 8.12
CA GLN A 12 8.87 -2.40 7.10
C GLN A 12 8.75 -3.93 6.96
N GLN A 13 8.59 -4.64 8.09
CA GLN A 13 8.33 -6.08 8.07
C GLN A 13 6.98 -6.40 7.44
N LEU A 14 5.95 -5.57 7.65
CA LEU A 14 4.66 -5.73 6.99
C LEU A 14 4.75 -5.49 5.48
N LEU A 15 5.44 -4.42 5.04
CA LEU A 15 5.69 -4.13 3.62
C LEU A 15 6.33 -5.33 2.91
N SER A 16 7.42 -5.87 3.46
CA SER A 16 8.12 -7.01 2.86
C SER A 16 7.25 -8.28 2.79
N ARG A 17 6.41 -8.54 3.80
CA ARG A 17 5.45 -9.66 3.78
C ARG A 17 4.38 -9.48 2.72
N VAL A 18 3.80 -8.29 2.61
CA VAL A 18 2.81 -7.96 1.58
C VAL A 18 3.45 -8.09 0.19
N ASP A 19 4.65 -7.56 -0.01
CA ASP A 19 5.36 -7.68 -1.29
C ASP A 19 5.62 -9.13 -1.68
N ARG A 20 6.07 -9.95 -0.73
CA ARG A 20 6.29 -11.38 -0.93
C ARG A 20 4.99 -12.09 -1.32
N PHE A 21 3.91 -11.84 -0.59
CA PHE A 21 2.59 -12.43 -0.88
C PHE A 21 2.12 -12.08 -2.30
N PHE A 22 2.20 -10.81 -2.69
CA PHE A 22 1.79 -10.36 -4.03
C PHE A 22 2.64 -10.99 -5.15
N LYS A 23 3.92 -11.23 -4.88
CA LYS A 23 4.82 -11.89 -5.83
C LYS A 23 4.52 -13.38 -5.94
N GLU A 24 4.34 -14.08 -4.82
CA GLU A 24 4.03 -15.51 -4.78
C GLU A 24 2.67 -15.83 -5.43
N GLN A 25 1.65 -15.00 -5.16
CA GLN A 25 0.30 -15.17 -5.72
C GLN A 25 0.16 -14.57 -7.14
N ARG A 26 1.24 -14.02 -7.71
CA ARG A 26 1.27 -13.41 -9.05
C ARG A 26 0.13 -12.41 -9.28
N ILE A 27 -0.26 -11.66 -8.25
CA ILE A 27 -1.42 -10.74 -8.29
C ILE A 27 -1.26 -9.71 -9.40
N GLY A 28 -0.03 -9.23 -9.64
CA GLY A 28 0.24 -8.31 -10.75
C GLY A 28 -0.08 -8.89 -12.14
N SER A 29 0.18 -10.18 -12.35
CA SER A 29 -0.16 -10.85 -13.61
C SER A 29 -1.67 -11.07 -13.73
N LEU A 30 -2.36 -11.38 -12.62
CA LEU A 30 -3.81 -11.52 -12.61
C LEU A 30 -4.50 -10.18 -12.94
N LEU A 31 -4.06 -9.09 -12.33
CA LEU A 31 -4.58 -7.75 -12.64
C LEU A 31 -4.40 -7.41 -14.12
N LYS A 32 -3.21 -7.65 -14.68
CA LYS A 32 -2.97 -7.43 -16.11
C LYS A 32 -3.90 -8.28 -17.00
N LYS A 33 -4.13 -9.54 -16.65
CA LYS A 33 -5.04 -10.43 -17.38
C LYS A 33 -6.50 -9.99 -17.30
N SER A 34 -6.90 -9.35 -16.21
CA SER A 34 -8.24 -8.78 -16.04
C SER A 34 -8.43 -7.44 -16.74
N ASN A 35 -7.55 -7.06 -17.68
CA ASN A 35 -7.53 -5.75 -18.33
C ASN A 35 -7.41 -4.56 -17.35
N PHE A 36 -6.91 -4.78 -16.14
CA PHE A 36 -6.53 -3.69 -15.23
C PHE A 36 -5.18 -3.12 -15.68
N VAL A 37 -5.22 -2.33 -16.75
CA VAL A 37 -4.08 -1.57 -17.28
C VAL A 37 -4.32 -0.10 -16.98
N LYS A 38 -3.32 0.57 -16.42
CA LYS A 38 -3.41 1.99 -16.09
C LYS A 38 -2.76 2.83 -17.17
N GLU A 39 -3.40 3.94 -17.54
CA GLU A 39 -2.84 4.92 -18.46
C GLU A 39 -1.84 5.88 -17.78
N CYS A 40 -2.13 6.41 -16.58
CA CYS A 40 -1.25 7.36 -15.88
C CYS A 40 -1.29 7.28 -14.34
N GLY A 41 -0.14 7.48 -13.66
CA GLY A 41 -0.01 7.56 -12.19
C GLY A 41 0.23 6.22 -11.46
N TRP A 42 -0.23 6.11 -10.21
CA TRP A 42 -0.11 4.89 -9.36
C TRP A 42 -0.66 3.61 -9.98
N THR A 43 0.16 2.57 -10.15
CA THR A 43 -0.31 1.27 -10.68
C THR A 43 -1.37 0.62 -9.77
N CYS A 44 -2.29 -0.15 -10.36
CA CYS A 44 -3.31 -0.88 -9.61
C CYS A 44 -2.70 -1.85 -8.59
N LEU A 45 -1.55 -2.43 -8.92
CA LEU A 45 -0.76 -3.23 -7.98
C LEU A 45 -0.31 -2.42 -6.76
N ALA A 46 0.21 -1.21 -6.98
CA ALA A 46 0.63 -0.33 -5.88
C ALA A 46 -0.56 0.08 -4.99
N LEU A 47 -1.72 0.34 -5.59
CA LEU A 47 -2.96 0.66 -4.86
C LEU A 47 -3.44 -0.52 -4.02
N PHE A 48 -3.45 -1.73 -4.58
CA PHE A 48 -3.79 -2.94 -3.82
C PHE A 48 -2.81 -3.19 -2.65
N LYS A 49 -1.51 -3.07 -2.88
CA LYS A 49 -0.51 -3.20 -1.81
C LYS A 49 -0.72 -2.16 -0.72
N PHE A 50 -1.04 -0.93 -1.11
CA PHE A 50 -1.33 0.15 -0.19
C PHE A 50 -2.59 -0.12 0.65
N LEU A 51 -3.67 -0.60 0.03
CA LEU A 51 -4.89 -1.04 0.72
C LEU A 51 -4.60 -2.15 1.73
N PHE A 52 -3.84 -3.17 1.33
CA PHE A 52 -3.43 -4.24 2.24
C PHE A 52 -2.61 -3.69 3.41
N LEU A 53 -1.66 -2.81 3.14
CA LEU A 53 -0.85 -2.19 4.18
C LEU A 53 -1.70 -1.37 5.16
N LEU A 54 -2.71 -0.63 4.69
CA LEU A 54 -3.65 0.09 5.55
C LEU A 54 -4.42 -0.87 6.48
N VAL A 55 -4.99 -1.93 5.92
CA VAL A 55 -5.78 -2.92 6.66
C VAL A 55 -4.92 -3.63 7.72
N PHE A 56 -3.72 -4.09 7.35
CA PHE A 56 -2.85 -4.83 8.27
C PHE A 56 -2.09 -3.93 9.27
N SER A 57 -1.83 -2.67 8.92
CA SER A 57 -1.23 -1.70 9.84
C SER A 57 -2.27 -1.09 10.79
N LYS A 58 -3.57 -1.40 10.62
CA LYS A 58 -4.71 -0.80 11.35
C LYS A 58 -4.71 0.73 11.33
N LYS A 59 -4.20 1.31 10.25
CA LYS A 59 -4.13 2.76 10.03
C LYS A 59 -5.23 3.16 9.06
N ASN A 60 -5.85 4.30 9.31
CA ASN A 60 -6.78 4.88 8.35
C ASN A 60 -6.02 5.70 7.30
N LEU A 61 -6.66 5.95 6.15
CA LEU A 61 -6.08 6.69 5.04
C LEU A 61 -5.58 8.09 5.46
N TYR A 62 -6.33 8.75 6.36
CA TYR A 62 -5.99 10.06 6.88
C TYR A 62 -4.69 10.05 7.71
N GLN A 63 -4.47 9.04 8.55
CA GLN A 63 -3.23 8.85 9.30
C GLN A 63 -2.05 8.50 8.38
N ALA A 64 -2.28 7.71 7.33
CA ALA A 64 -1.24 7.37 6.37
C ALA A 64 -0.77 8.59 5.56
N LEU A 65 -1.69 9.47 5.16
CA LEU A 65 -1.40 10.70 4.40
C LEU A 65 -0.79 11.84 5.24
N GLN A 66 -0.89 11.78 6.57
CA GLN A 66 -0.27 12.79 7.45
C GLN A 66 1.21 12.52 7.76
N LYS A 67 1.72 11.31 7.49
CA LYS A 67 3.15 11.02 7.65
C LYS A 67 3.96 11.85 6.65
N LYS A 68 5.16 12.32 7.05
CA LYS A 68 6.09 13.07 6.19
C LYS A 68 6.45 12.35 4.88
N ASP A 69 6.30 11.02 4.82
CA ASP A 69 6.52 10.20 3.62
C ASP A 69 5.33 10.16 2.64
N ALA A 70 4.25 10.91 2.90
CA ALA A 70 3.04 10.93 2.09
C ALA A 70 3.25 11.31 0.61
N LEU A 71 4.39 11.92 0.26
CA LEU A 71 4.75 12.24 -1.12
C LEU A 71 4.86 10.98 -2.00
N ASN A 72 5.20 9.84 -1.40
CA ASN A 72 5.30 8.53 -2.07
C ASN A 72 4.09 7.63 -1.80
N LEU A 73 2.96 8.20 -1.36
CA LEU A 73 1.71 7.47 -1.15
C LEU A 73 0.64 7.92 -2.15
N PRO A 74 -0.27 7.02 -2.56
CA PRO A 74 -1.42 7.40 -3.36
C PRO A 74 -2.33 8.34 -2.57
N GLY A 75 -2.64 9.49 -3.17
CA GLY A 75 -3.55 10.47 -2.60
C GLY A 75 -4.97 9.95 -2.50
N LYS A 76 -5.79 10.63 -1.68
CA LYS A 76 -7.20 10.28 -1.43
C LYS A 76 -8.00 10.13 -2.73
N ASP A 77 -7.79 11.04 -3.68
CA ASP A 77 -8.44 11.02 -5.00
C ASP A 77 -8.09 9.74 -5.80
N THR A 78 -6.85 9.29 -5.71
CA THR A 78 -6.40 8.07 -6.40
C THR A 78 -7.00 6.81 -5.77
N VAL A 79 -7.07 6.76 -4.43
CA VAL A 79 -7.64 5.62 -3.72
C VAL A 79 -9.14 5.51 -3.97
N TYR A 80 -9.87 6.63 -4.01
CA TYR A 80 -11.31 6.61 -4.29
C TYR A 80 -11.66 6.36 -5.74
N ARG A 81 -10.85 6.79 -6.72
CA ARG A 81 -11.07 6.38 -8.12
C ARG A 81 -10.82 4.89 -8.36
N PHE A 82 -10.21 4.21 -7.40
CA PHE A 82 -9.88 2.80 -7.48
C PHE A 82 -10.93 1.89 -6.82
N LEU A 83 -11.58 2.36 -5.76
CA LEU A 83 -12.71 1.69 -5.10
C LEU A 83 -14.01 1.95 -5.85
#